data_AF-A0A5D0GAG0-F1
#
_entry.id   AF-A0A5D0GAG0-F1
#
_cell.length_a   1.000
_cell.length_b   1.000
_cell.length_c   1.000
_cell.angle_alpha   90.00
_cell.angle_beta   90.00
_cell.angle_gamma   90.00
#
_symmetry.space_group_name_H-M   'P 1'
#
loop_
_entity.id
_entity.type
_entity.pdbx_description
1 polymer ?
#
loop_
_entity_poly.entity_id
_entity_poly.type
_entity_poly.pdbx_seq_one_letter_code
_entity_poly.pdbx_strand_id
1 'polypeptide(L)'
;MLKILKYSFYDLMRSRWSYVYFAFYLLLGVVLLFLNNDLSKAVITLMNVIIVLVPLIGTIFGVMYYYNSKEFTELLLAQPLKRSSIFLGQYLGVAISLSMSLILGLGIPFIFYGLFKSSAIWDFSLLLITGTFLTFIFTALAFNIALSNENKIKGFGYAILLWLFLAIIYDGVFLMSLIMFEDYPLDKLSLIGTMLNPIDLSRTLILLKLDISALLGYTGAIFKQFFGTNFGLIVSISMLSVWVVMPVLRIIFKAKKKDF
;
A
#
# COMPACT_ATOMS: atom_id res chain seq x y z
N MET A 1 22.62 -4.75 -8.93
CA MET A 1 21.20 -4.60 -8.52
C MET A 1 20.37 -5.85 -8.80
N LEU A 2 20.27 -6.32 -10.04
CA LEU A 2 19.43 -7.49 -10.40
C LEU A 2 19.78 -8.79 -9.65
N LYS A 3 21.07 -9.08 -9.42
CA LYS A 3 21.48 -10.25 -8.61
C LYS A 3 20.99 -10.16 -7.17
N ILE A 4 21.15 -8.99 -6.52
CA ILE A 4 20.70 -8.75 -5.14
C ILE A 4 19.17 -8.84 -5.06
N LEU A 5 18.46 -8.22 -6.01
CA LEU A 5 17.00 -8.32 -6.11
C LEU A 5 16.56 -9.77 -6.26
N LYS A 6 17.23 -10.55 -7.13
CA LYS A 6 16.94 -11.98 -7.30
C LYS A 6 17.13 -12.71 -5.96
N TYR A 7 18.27 -12.54 -5.29
CA TYR A 7 18.50 -13.22 -4.01
C TYR A 7 17.48 -12.82 -2.93
N SER A 8 17.22 -11.53 -2.74
CA SER A 8 16.22 -11.05 -1.76
C SER A 8 14.80 -11.54 -2.09
N PHE A 9 14.44 -11.60 -3.38
CA PHE A 9 13.15 -12.11 -3.82
C PHE A 9 13.02 -13.62 -3.59
N TYR A 10 14.04 -14.40 -3.94
CA TYR A 10 14.04 -15.85 -3.69
C TYR A 10 14.03 -16.19 -2.19
N ASP A 11 14.74 -15.40 -1.38
CA ASP A 11 14.77 -15.56 0.07
C ASP A 11 13.38 -15.29 0.68
N LEU A 12 12.70 -14.21 0.27
CA LEU A 12 11.34 -13.94 0.71
C LEU A 12 10.31 -14.93 0.18
N MET A 13 10.38 -15.34 -1.09
CA MET A 13 9.45 -16.32 -1.66
C MET A 13 9.55 -17.67 -0.96
N ARG A 14 10.73 -18.04 -0.43
CA ARG A 14 10.92 -19.28 0.33
C ARG A 14 10.54 -19.12 1.81
N SER A 15 10.32 -17.90 2.28
CA SER A 15 9.93 -17.63 3.65
C SER A 15 8.51 -18.14 3.93
N ARG A 16 8.37 -18.88 5.04
CA ARG A 16 7.06 -19.37 5.53
C ARG A 16 6.04 -18.24 5.65
N TRP A 17 6.49 -17.04 5.99
CA TRP A 17 5.63 -15.87 6.14
C TRP A 17 5.02 -15.38 4.82
N SER A 18 5.73 -15.47 3.69
CA SER A 18 5.18 -15.09 2.40
C SER A 18 4.08 -16.06 1.96
N TYR A 19 4.25 -17.36 2.23
CA TYR A 19 3.21 -18.36 1.98
C TYR A 19 1.98 -18.16 2.85
N VAL A 20 2.15 -17.82 4.14
CA VAL A 20 1.04 -17.50 5.04
C VAL A 20 0.27 -16.27 4.53
N TYR A 21 0.99 -15.23 4.10
CA TYR A 21 0.38 -14.02 3.54
C TYR A 21 -0.41 -14.34 2.26
N PHE A 22 0.17 -15.10 1.33
CA PHE A 22 -0.51 -15.57 0.12
C PHE A 22 -1.76 -16.41 0.45
N ALA A 23 -1.64 -17.39 1.34
CA ALA A 23 -2.75 -18.25 1.74
C ALA A 23 -3.88 -17.46 2.43
N PHE A 24 -3.52 -16.45 3.22
CA PHE A 24 -4.48 -15.55 3.86
C PHE A 24 -5.32 -14.81 2.81
N TYR A 25 -4.70 -14.15 1.83
CA TYR A 25 -5.45 -13.46 0.77
C TYR A 25 -6.22 -14.41 -0.13
N LEU A 26 -5.70 -15.62 -0.38
CA LEU A 26 -6.42 -16.64 -1.14
C LEU A 26 -7.68 -17.07 -0.42
N LEU A 27 -7.58 -17.47 0.86
CA LEU A 27 -8.74 -17.85 1.65
C LEU A 27 -9.73 -16.69 1.78
N LEU A 28 -9.24 -15.49 2.01
CA LEU A 28 -10.08 -14.31 2.14
C LEU A 28 -10.82 -13.99 0.83
N GLY A 29 -10.14 -14.09 -0.30
CA GLY A 29 -10.74 -13.96 -1.63
C GLY A 29 -11.80 -15.02 -1.91
N VAL A 30 -11.52 -16.29 -1.60
CA VAL A 30 -12.50 -17.38 -1.73
C VAL A 30 -13.70 -17.11 -0.83
N VAL A 31 -13.50 -16.94 0.47
CA VAL A 31 -14.59 -16.77 1.44
C VAL A 31 -15.49 -15.60 1.06
N LEU A 32 -14.91 -14.43 0.75
CA LEU A 32 -15.71 -13.24 0.44
C LEU A 32 -16.42 -13.33 -0.92
N LEU A 33 -15.82 -13.94 -1.93
CA LEU A 33 -16.49 -14.12 -3.23
C LEU A 33 -17.60 -15.17 -3.14
N PHE A 34 -17.41 -16.26 -2.40
CA PHE A 34 -18.44 -17.30 -2.24
C PHE A 34 -19.58 -16.89 -1.30
N LEU A 35 -19.32 -16.06 -0.29
CA LEU A 35 -20.32 -15.67 0.72
C LEU A 35 -21.19 -14.49 0.27
N ASN A 36 -20.69 -13.62 -0.62
CA ASN A 36 -21.45 -12.49 -1.13
C ASN A 36 -22.19 -12.84 -2.43
N ASN A 37 -23.51 -12.67 -2.44
CA ASN A 37 -24.32 -12.79 -3.67
C ASN A 37 -24.11 -11.63 -4.66
N ASP A 38 -23.53 -10.52 -4.22
CA ASP A 38 -23.26 -9.33 -5.04
C ASP A 38 -21.75 -9.07 -5.09
N LEU A 39 -21.20 -9.11 -6.31
CA LEU A 39 -19.78 -8.88 -6.58
C LEU A 39 -19.33 -7.49 -6.11
N SER A 40 -20.19 -6.47 -6.20
CA SER A 40 -19.85 -5.10 -5.79
C SER A 40 -19.61 -5.04 -4.29
N LYS A 41 -20.45 -5.73 -3.50
CA LYS A 41 -20.28 -5.83 -2.04
C LYS A 41 -19.04 -6.63 -1.66
N ALA A 42 -18.72 -7.69 -2.41
CA ALA A 42 -17.48 -8.44 -2.22
C ALA A 42 -16.24 -7.56 -2.45
N VAL A 43 -16.23 -6.72 -3.50
CA VAL A 43 -15.12 -5.80 -3.78
C VAL A 43 -14.96 -4.74 -2.69
N ILE A 44 -16.06 -4.19 -2.15
CA ILE A 44 -16.01 -3.19 -1.06
C ILE A 44 -15.47 -3.79 0.23
N THR A 45 -15.94 -4.99 0.58
CA THR A 45 -15.46 -5.69 1.78
C THR A 45 -13.99 -6.05 1.65
N LEU A 46 -13.56 -6.54 0.49
CA LEU A 46 -12.15 -6.76 0.16
C LEU A 46 -11.33 -5.46 0.26
N MET A 47 -11.84 -4.36 -0.29
CA MET A 47 -11.20 -3.05 -0.22
C MET A 47 -10.93 -2.63 1.23
N ASN A 48 -11.95 -2.69 2.10
CA ASN A 48 -11.80 -2.29 3.50
C ASN A 48 -10.73 -3.12 4.22
N VAL A 49 -10.69 -4.42 3.94
CA VAL A 49 -9.67 -5.31 4.49
C VAL A 49 -8.28 -4.96 3.96
N ILE A 50 -8.14 -4.78 2.64
CA ILE A 50 -6.87 -4.49 1.96
C ILE A 50 -6.28 -3.16 2.45
N ILE A 51 -7.10 -2.13 2.56
CA ILE A 51 -6.68 -0.79 2.98
C ILE A 51 -6.10 -0.78 4.39
N VAL A 52 -6.58 -1.65 5.27
CA VAL A 52 -6.04 -1.75 6.64
C VAL A 52 -4.85 -2.70 6.70
N LEU A 53 -5.00 -3.92 6.17
CA LEU A 53 -4.02 -5.00 6.33
C LEU A 53 -2.78 -4.83 5.46
N VAL A 54 -2.91 -4.34 4.22
CA VAL A 54 -1.75 -4.21 3.32
C VAL A 54 -0.75 -3.20 3.87
N PRO A 55 -1.15 -1.99 4.28
CA PRO A 55 -0.25 -1.06 4.96
C PRO A 55 0.39 -1.63 6.23
N LEU A 56 -0.40 -2.32 7.07
CA LEU A 56 0.10 -2.89 8.32
C LEU A 56 1.19 -3.94 8.05
N ILE A 57 0.92 -4.85 7.13
CA ILE A 57 1.83 -5.93 6.82
C ILE A 57 3.05 -5.39 6.06
N GLY A 58 2.86 -4.45 5.13
CA GLY A 58 3.96 -3.78 4.43
C GLY A 58 4.91 -3.06 5.39
N THR A 59 4.39 -2.38 6.41
CA THR A 59 5.23 -1.70 7.41
C THR A 59 5.99 -2.69 8.30
N ILE A 60 5.30 -3.69 8.85
CA ILE A 60 5.90 -4.71 9.71
C ILE A 60 7.00 -5.48 8.98
N PHE A 61 6.69 -6.01 7.79
CA PHE A 61 7.67 -6.79 7.02
C PHE A 61 8.82 -5.94 6.52
N GLY A 62 8.57 -4.70 6.11
CA GLY A 62 9.63 -3.78 5.69
C GLY A 62 10.67 -3.55 6.80
N VAL A 63 10.20 -3.25 8.02
CA VAL A 63 11.10 -3.03 9.16
C VAL A 63 11.79 -4.31 9.61
N MET A 64 11.03 -5.41 9.73
CA MET A 64 11.58 -6.68 10.20
C MET A 64 12.63 -7.23 9.24
N TYR A 65 12.41 -7.15 7.93
CA TYR A 65 13.38 -7.60 6.94
C TYR A 65 14.67 -6.77 7.00
N TYR A 66 14.56 -5.44 7.12
CA TYR A 66 15.73 -4.58 7.26
C TYR A 66 16.58 -4.95 8.49
N TYR A 67 15.97 -5.07 9.67
CA TYR A 67 16.74 -5.37 10.89
C TYR A 67 17.29 -6.80 10.92
N ASN A 68 16.54 -7.79 10.40
CA ASN A 68 17.02 -9.17 10.35
C ASN A 68 18.13 -9.37 9.31
N SER A 69 18.15 -8.57 8.24
CA SER A 69 19.19 -8.63 7.21
C SER A 69 20.40 -7.75 7.51
N LYS A 70 20.51 -7.17 8.72
CA LYS A 70 21.59 -6.25 9.08
C LYS A 70 22.98 -6.88 8.94
N GLU A 71 23.18 -8.07 9.51
CA GLU A 71 24.44 -8.82 9.42
C GLU A 71 24.82 -9.12 7.96
N PHE A 72 23.85 -9.53 7.15
CA PHE A 72 24.05 -9.76 5.72
C PHE A 72 24.38 -8.47 4.96
N THR A 73 23.77 -7.36 5.35
CA THR A 73 24.02 -6.04 4.76
C THR A 73 25.44 -5.57 5.05
N GLU A 74 25.94 -5.78 6.28
CA GLU A 74 27.32 -5.47 6.69
C GLU A 74 28.32 -6.29 5.86
N LEU A 75 28.06 -7.59 5.63
CA LEU A 75 28.89 -8.43 4.76
C LEU A 75 28.90 -7.96 3.30
N LEU A 76 27.76 -7.52 2.77
CA LEU A 76 27.67 -6.98 1.41
C LEU A 76 28.37 -5.64 1.24
N LEU A 77 28.45 -4.84 2.30
CA LEU A 77 29.16 -3.55 2.29
C LEU A 77 30.68 -3.70 2.25
N ALA A 78 31.21 -4.85 2.69
CA ALA A 78 32.63 -5.19 2.54
C ALA A 78 33.03 -5.52 1.09
N GLN A 79 32.06 -5.82 0.23
CA GLN A 79 32.27 -6.02 -1.20
C GLN A 79 32.19 -4.67 -1.96
N PRO A 80 32.83 -4.52 -3.14
CA PRO A 80 32.80 -3.29 -3.93
C PRO A 80 31.43 -3.09 -4.63
N LEU A 81 30.37 -3.01 -3.84
CA LEU A 81 28.99 -2.83 -4.28
C LEU A 81 28.51 -1.42 -3.93
N LYS A 82 27.75 -0.81 -4.86
CA LYS A 82 27.14 0.51 -4.61
C LYS A 82 26.12 0.39 -3.47
N ARG A 83 26.29 1.14 -2.39
CA ARG A 83 25.38 1.14 -1.21
C ARG A 83 23.91 1.28 -1.60
N SER A 84 23.59 2.20 -2.51
CA SER A 84 22.21 2.40 -3.00
C SER A 84 21.61 1.14 -3.64
N SER A 85 22.42 0.31 -4.31
CA SER A 85 21.96 -0.92 -4.95
C SER A 85 21.60 -2.02 -3.95
N ILE A 86 22.18 -2.00 -2.75
CA ILE A 86 21.90 -2.97 -1.69
C ILE A 86 20.52 -2.65 -1.09
N PHE A 87 20.32 -1.42 -0.60
CA PHE A 87 19.05 -1.01 0.02
C PHE A 87 17.88 -1.00 -0.97
N LEU A 88 18.08 -0.53 -2.22
CA LEU A 88 17.05 -0.64 -3.26
C LEU A 88 16.72 -2.09 -3.59
N GLY A 89 17.72 -2.97 -3.64
CA GLY A 89 17.52 -4.40 -3.90
C GLY A 89 16.68 -5.07 -2.82
N GLN A 90 16.98 -4.79 -1.55
CA GLN A 90 16.22 -5.30 -0.40
C GLN A 90 14.78 -4.77 -0.37
N TYR A 91 14.61 -3.45 -0.55
CA TYR A 91 13.29 -2.82 -0.63
C TYR A 91 12.44 -3.43 -1.74
N LEU A 92 12.97 -3.47 -2.97
CA LEU A 92 12.25 -4.03 -4.12
C LEU A 92 11.97 -5.53 -3.93
N GLY A 93 12.90 -6.29 -3.34
CA GLY A 93 12.68 -7.70 -3.02
C GLY A 93 11.46 -7.91 -2.13
N VAL A 94 11.35 -7.14 -1.04
CA VAL A 94 10.19 -7.19 -0.12
C VAL A 94 8.91 -6.71 -0.82
N ALA A 95 8.94 -5.53 -1.45
CA ALA A 95 7.77 -4.92 -2.08
C ALA A 95 7.20 -5.79 -3.21
N ILE A 96 8.06 -6.35 -4.07
CA ILE A 96 7.64 -7.24 -5.16
C ILE A 96 7.10 -8.56 -4.61
N SER A 97 7.75 -9.15 -3.60
CA SER A 97 7.28 -10.41 -3.02
C SER A 97 5.89 -10.26 -2.39
N LEU A 98 5.66 -9.20 -1.61
CA LEU A 98 4.36 -8.94 -1.00
C LEU A 98 3.30 -8.62 -2.06
N SER A 99 3.65 -7.80 -3.06
CA SER A 99 2.75 -7.48 -4.17
C SER A 99 2.35 -8.71 -4.98
N MET A 100 3.30 -9.62 -5.25
CA MET A 100 3.02 -10.87 -5.97
C MET A 100 2.08 -11.77 -5.17
N SER A 101 2.32 -11.90 -3.86
CA SER A 101 1.44 -12.68 -2.98
C SER A 101 0.04 -12.09 -2.89
N LEU A 102 -0.11 -10.76 -2.92
CA LEU A 102 -1.42 -10.09 -2.97
C LEU A 102 -2.11 -10.34 -4.32
N ILE A 103 -1.42 -10.09 -5.44
CA ILE A 103 -1.96 -10.25 -6.80
C ILE A 103 -2.39 -11.69 -7.04
N LEU A 104 -1.54 -12.66 -6.72
CA LEU A 104 -1.88 -14.07 -6.89
C LEU A 104 -2.94 -14.52 -5.88
N GLY A 105 -2.80 -14.10 -4.62
CA GLY A 105 -3.72 -14.50 -3.54
C GLY A 105 -5.15 -14.09 -3.85
N LEU A 106 -5.38 -12.85 -4.27
CA LEU A 106 -6.72 -12.37 -4.63
C LEU A 106 -7.10 -12.70 -6.08
N GLY A 107 -6.13 -12.70 -7.00
CA GLY A 107 -6.36 -12.93 -8.42
C GLY A 107 -6.85 -14.34 -8.72
N ILE A 108 -6.31 -15.36 -8.03
CA ILE A 108 -6.70 -16.76 -8.25
C ILE A 108 -8.20 -16.98 -7.95
N PRO A 109 -8.74 -16.68 -6.75
CA PRO A 109 -10.16 -16.81 -6.46
C PRO A 109 -11.04 -16.05 -7.45
N PHE A 110 -10.60 -14.87 -7.88
CA PHE A 110 -11.34 -14.04 -8.83
C PHE A 110 -11.40 -14.64 -10.23
N ILE A 111 -10.30 -15.25 -10.70
CA ILE A 111 -10.27 -16.01 -11.96
C ILE A 111 -11.29 -17.14 -11.93
N PHE A 112 -11.31 -17.91 -10.84
CA PHE A 112 -12.20 -19.07 -10.68
C PHE A 112 -13.68 -18.68 -10.52
N TYR A 113 -13.99 -17.58 -9.83
CA TYR A 113 -15.36 -17.18 -9.54
C TYR A 113 -16.10 -16.55 -10.74
N GLY A 114 -15.37 -16.10 -11.78
CA GLY A 114 -15.98 -15.76 -13.07
C GLY A 114 -15.41 -14.51 -13.70
N LEU A 115 -14.23 -14.63 -14.31
CA LEU A 115 -13.55 -13.54 -15.03
C LEU A 115 -14.20 -13.09 -16.35
N PHE A 116 -15.28 -13.75 -16.83
CA PHE A 116 -15.72 -13.57 -18.22
C PHE A 116 -17.15 -13.04 -18.41
N LYS A 117 -17.86 -12.65 -17.34
CA LYS A 117 -19.28 -12.23 -17.47
C LYS A 117 -19.69 -10.90 -16.83
N SER A 118 -18.81 -10.18 -16.12
CA SER A 118 -19.23 -9.00 -15.34
C SER A 118 -18.36 -7.75 -15.55
N SER A 119 -18.99 -6.58 -15.49
CA SER A 119 -18.37 -5.24 -15.46
C SER A 119 -17.41 -5.04 -14.28
N ALA A 120 -17.49 -5.89 -13.25
CA ALA A 120 -16.67 -5.82 -12.03
C ALA A 120 -15.16 -6.10 -12.23
N ILE A 121 -14.74 -6.52 -13.43
CA ILE A 121 -13.31 -6.79 -13.71
C ILE A 121 -12.45 -5.54 -13.60
N TRP A 122 -13.00 -4.39 -13.98
CA TRP A 122 -12.28 -3.11 -13.92
C TRP A 122 -12.05 -2.69 -12.47
N ASP A 123 -13.06 -2.82 -11.62
CA ASP A 123 -13.00 -2.43 -10.21
C ASP A 123 -12.04 -3.34 -9.43
N PHE A 124 -12.06 -4.63 -9.73
CA PHE A 124 -11.12 -5.58 -9.14
C PHE A 124 -9.68 -5.33 -9.60
N SER A 125 -9.45 -5.04 -10.88
CA SER A 125 -8.12 -4.69 -11.38
C SER A 125 -7.61 -3.42 -10.69
N LEU A 126 -8.47 -2.43 -10.50
CA LEU A 126 -8.16 -1.20 -9.80
C LEU A 126 -7.84 -1.45 -8.31
N LEU A 127 -8.57 -2.35 -7.65
CA LEU A 127 -8.29 -2.79 -6.28
C LEU A 127 -6.90 -3.44 -6.16
N LEU A 128 -6.53 -4.29 -7.11
CA LEU A 128 -5.20 -4.90 -7.12
C LEU A 128 -4.11 -3.84 -7.35
N ILE A 129 -4.30 -2.95 -8.31
CA ILE A 129 -3.34 -1.88 -8.62
C ILE A 129 -3.14 -0.99 -7.39
N THR A 130 -4.22 -0.49 -6.78
CA THR A 130 -4.15 0.36 -5.58
C THR A 130 -3.52 -0.39 -4.39
N GLY A 131 -3.88 -1.67 -4.19
CA GLY A 131 -3.24 -2.53 -3.18
C GLY A 131 -1.74 -2.70 -3.39
N THR A 132 -1.28 -2.86 -4.63
CA THR A 132 0.17 -2.90 -4.92
C THR A 132 0.85 -1.56 -4.60
N PHE A 133 0.26 -0.42 -5.01
CA PHE A 133 0.80 0.88 -4.64
C PHE A 133 0.92 1.05 -3.13
N LEU A 134 -0.11 0.70 -2.36
CA LEU A 134 -0.06 0.72 -0.90
C LEU A 134 1.08 -0.14 -0.35
N THR A 135 1.28 -1.33 -0.90
CA THR A 135 2.40 -2.20 -0.53
C THR A 135 3.75 -1.50 -0.77
N PHE A 136 3.97 -0.91 -1.94
CA PHE A 136 5.19 -0.18 -2.27
C PHE A 136 5.42 1.06 -1.39
N ILE A 137 4.37 1.81 -1.08
CA ILE A 137 4.45 3.03 -0.24
C ILE A 137 4.82 2.66 1.19
N PHE A 138 4.06 1.76 1.83
CA PHE A 138 4.26 1.46 3.24
C PHE A 138 5.54 0.66 3.51
N THR A 139 5.95 -0.21 2.58
CA THR A 139 7.28 -0.85 2.66
C THR A 139 8.40 0.18 2.54
N ALA A 140 8.28 1.17 1.65
CA ALA A 140 9.30 2.22 1.50
C ALA A 140 9.38 3.14 2.73
N LEU A 141 8.24 3.48 3.34
CA LEU A 141 8.18 4.24 4.58
C LEU A 141 8.82 3.47 5.74
N ALA A 142 8.52 2.17 5.85
CA ALA A 142 9.16 1.30 6.84
C ALA A 142 10.68 1.21 6.67
N PHE A 143 11.18 1.02 5.44
CA PHE A 143 12.61 1.04 5.18
C PHE A 143 13.25 2.37 5.55
N ASN A 144 12.60 3.51 5.27
CA ASN A 144 13.09 4.82 5.71
C ASN A 144 13.19 4.94 7.24
N ILE A 145 12.19 4.44 7.98
CA ILE A 145 12.22 4.43 9.44
C ILE A 145 13.36 3.54 9.95
N ALA A 146 13.50 2.34 9.39
CA ALA A 146 14.51 1.38 9.80
C ALA A 146 15.94 1.86 9.48
N LEU A 147 16.14 2.52 8.33
CA LEU A 147 17.40 3.19 7.98
C LEU A 147 17.75 4.33 8.93
N SER A 148 16.75 4.99 9.51
CA SER A 148 16.93 6.14 10.40
C SER A 148 17.19 5.77 11.85
N ASN A 149 16.86 4.54 12.24
CA ASN A 149 16.89 4.10 13.63
C ASN A 149 17.75 2.84 13.76
N GLU A 150 18.74 2.85 14.66
CA GLU A 150 19.59 1.67 14.86
C GLU A 150 18.94 0.61 15.73
N ASN A 151 18.10 1.03 16.68
CA ASN A 151 17.43 0.14 17.60
C ASN A 151 16.18 -0.49 16.97
N LYS A 152 16.19 -1.83 16.85
CA LYS A 152 15.11 -2.65 16.29
C LYS A 152 13.75 -2.36 16.92
N ILE A 153 13.70 -2.25 18.25
CA ILE A 153 12.45 -2.04 18.99
C ILE A 153 11.88 -0.64 18.69
N LYS A 154 12.73 0.39 18.71
CA LYS A 154 12.32 1.77 18.40
C LYS A 154 11.85 1.90 16.94
N GLY A 155 12.58 1.33 15.99
CA GLY A 155 12.20 1.34 14.58
C GLY A 155 10.88 0.63 14.31
N PHE A 156 10.65 -0.51 14.96
CA PHE A 156 9.38 -1.23 14.89
C PHE A 156 8.21 -0.41 15.46
N GLY A 157 8.40 0.19 16.65
CA GLY A 157 7.40 1.07 17.25
C GLY A 157 7.05 2.27 16.37
N TYR A 158 8.04 2.96 15.80
CA TYR A 158 7.79 4.08 14.89
C TYR A 158 7.06 3.68 13.61
N ALA A 159 7.31 2.48 13.07
CA ALA A 159 6.60 2.02 11.90
C ALA A 159 5.13 1.72 12.17
N ILE A 160 4.82 1.11 13.32
CA ILE A 160 3.43 0.91 13.75
C ILE A 160 2.74 2.24 14.03
N LEU A 161 3.42 3.19 14.69
CA LEU A 161 2.86 4.53 14.92
C LEU A 161 2.59 5.28 13.62
N LEU A 162 3.49 5.19 12.63
CA LEU A 162 3.28 5.79 11.31
C LEU A 162 2.08 5.15 10.61
N TRP A 163 1.96 3.82 10.67
CA TRP A 163 0.80 3.13 10.12
C TRP A 163 -0.50 3.57 10.80
N LEU A 164 -0.53 3.57 12.14
CA LEU A 164 -1.70 3.95 12.93
C LEU A 164 -2.09 5.41 12.67
N PHE A 165 -1.09 6.29 12.51
CA PHE A 165 -1.31 7.68 12.16
C PHE A 165 -2.00 7.81 10.79
N LEU A 166 -1.45 7.19 9.75
CA LEU A 166 -2.00 7.29 8.39
C LEU A 166 -3.31 6.53 8.21
N ALA A 167 -3.52 5.42 8.92
CA ALA A 167 -4.69 4.56 8.70
C ALA A 167 -5.92 4.93 9.55
N ILE A 168 -5.72 5.57 10.71
CA ILE A 168 -6.79 5.80 11.69
C ILE A 168 -6.82 7.26 12.16
N ILE A 169 -5.69 7.77 12.64
CA ILE A 169 -5.65 9.13 13.23
C ILE A 169 -5.92 10.19 12.15
N TYR A 170 -5.34 10.00 10.96
CA TYR A 170 -5.51 10.94 9.85
C TYR A 170 -6.98 11.09 9.48
N ASP A 171 -7.70 9.98 9.26
CA ASP A 171 -9.14 9.99 8.95
C ASP A 171 -9.94 10.73 10.03
N GLY A 172 -9.64 10.48 11.32
CA GLY A 172 -10.33 11.12 12.45
C GLY A 172 -10.05 12.62 12.57
N VAL A 173 -8.79 13.03 12.42
CA VAL A 173 -8.39 14.45 12.44
C VAL A 173 -8.96 15.18 11.23
N PHE A 174 -8.92 14.53 10.06
CA PHE A 174 -9.48 15.07 8.83
C PHE A 174 -10.99 15.28 8.97
N LEU A 175 -11.73 14.31 9.49
CA LEU A 175 -13.17 14.43 9.71
C LEU A 175 -13.50 15.54 10.73
N MET A 176 -12.76 15.63 11.84
CA MET A 176 -12.91 16.74 12.79
C MET A 176 -12.65 18.09 12.13
N SER A 177 -11.63 18.19 11.26
CA SER A 177 -11.34 19.44 10.55
C SER A 177 -12.46 19.84 9.60
N LEU A 178 -13.10 18.88 8.91
CA LEU A 178 -14.23 19.17 8.04
C LEU A 178 -15.44 19.70 8.83
N ILE A 179 -15.71 19.13 10.01
CA ILE A 179 -16.81 19.60 10.87
C ILE A 179 -16.52 21.00 11.42
N MET A 180 -15.29 21.29 11.85
CA MET A 180 -14.95 22.60 12.42
C MET A 180 -14.92 23.74 11.39
N PHE A 181 -14.71 23.43 10.11
CA PHE A 181 -14.62 24.41 9.02
C PHE A 181 -15.79 24.32 8.03
N GLU A 182 -16.94 23.80 8.47
CA GLU A 182 -18.14 23.61 7.63
C GLU A 182 -18.63 24.91 6.94
N ASP A 183 -18.35 26.08 7.54
CA ASP A 183 -18.70 27.40 7.00
C ASP A 183 -17.83 27.89 5.83
N TYR A 184 -16.71 27.21 5.52
CA TYR A 184 -15.81 27.57 4.41
C TYR A 184 -16.02 26.64 3.21
N PRO A 185 -15.67 27.05 1.97
CA PRO A 185 -15.73 26.15 0.81
C PRO A 185 -14.74 24.98 0.97
N LEU A 186 -15.24 23.87 1.52
CA LEU A 186 -14.48 22.66 1.87
C LEU A 186 -14.09 21.81 0.66
N ASP A 187 -14.59 22.12 -0.53
CA ASP A 187 -14.39 21.31 -1.74
C ASP A 187 -12.91 21.11 -2.06
N LYS A 188 -12.10 22.16 -2.00
CA LYS A 188 -10.66 22.08 -2.30
C LYS A 188 -9.87 21.46 -1.15
N LEU A 189 -10.23 21.79 0.09
CA LEU A 189 -9.55 21.28 1.29
C LEU A 189 -9.76 19.79 1.46
N SER A 190 -10.98 19.31 1.23
CA SER A 190 -11.31 17.88 1.32
C SER A 190 -10.58 17.06 0.26
N LEU A 191 -10.47 17.60 -0.96
CA LEU A 191 -9.78 16.95 -2.07
C LEU A 191 -8.26 16.87 -1.83
N ILE A 192 -7.63 17.96 -1.40
CA ILE A 192 -6.21 17.97 -1.03
C ILE A 192 -5.94 17.04 0.16
N GLY A 193 -6.80 17.08 1.19
CA GLY A 193 -6.67 16.22 2.37
C GLY A 193 -6.75 14.73 2.03
N THR A 194 -7.62 14.36 1.09
CA THR A 194 -7.70 12.96 0.62
C THR A 194 -6.45 12.59 -0.19
N MET A 195 -5.89 13.50 -1.00
CA MET A 195 -4.68 13.23 -1.78
C MET A 195 -3.41 13.06 -0.93
N LEU A 196 -3.37 13.67 0.25
CA LEU A 196 -2.26 13.54 1.19
C LEU A 196 -2.23 12.18 1.90
N ASN A 197 -3.35 11.44 1.95
CA ASN A 197 -3.36 10.09 2.52
C ASN A 197 -3.52 9.04 1.42
N PRO A 198 -2.50 8.21 1.15
CA PRO A 198 -2.60 7.18 0.11
C PRO A 198 -3.68 6.13 0.41
N ILE A 199 -4.02 5.92 1.68
CA ILE A 199 -5.12 5.03 2.12
C ILE A 199 -6.46 5.61 1.67
N ASP A 200 -6.75 6.85 2.02
CA ASP A 200 -8.02 7.50 1.68
C ASP A 200 -8.17 7.71 0.18
N LEU A 201 -7.08 8.10 -0.50
CA LEU A 201 -7.06 8.20 -1.94
C LEU A 201 -7.37 6.86 -2.60
N SER A 202 -6.83 5.75 -2.10
CA SER A 202 -7.16 4.42 -2.62
C SER A 202 -8.63 4.05 -2.38
N ARG A 203 -9.16 4.37 -1.18
CA ARG A 203 -10.57 4.14 -0.80
C ARG A 203 -11.54 4.89 -1.69
N THR A 204 -11.31 6.19 -1.85
CA THR A 204 -12.19 7.10 -2.62
C THR A 204 -12.20 6.75 -4.09
N LEU A 205 -11.06 6.34 -4.67
CA LEU A 205 -10.97 5.90 -6.07
C LEU A 205 -11.87 4.70 -6.35
N ILE A 206 -11.88 3.70 -5.46
CA ILE A 206 -12.67 2.48 -5.63
C ILE A 206 -14.16 2.77 -5.38
N LEU A 207 -14.51 3.51 -4.31
CA LEU A 207 -15.90 3.80 -3.96
C LEU A 207 -16.65 4.57 -5.05
N LEU A 208 -15.97 5.48 -5.75
CA LEU A 208 -16.60 6.29 -6.80
C LEU A 208 -16.82 5.51 -8.09
N LYS A 209 -15.99 4.50 -8.36
CA LYS A 209 -16.16 3.59 -9.49
C LYS A 209 -17.34 2.63 -9.31
N LEU A 210 -17.65 2.28 -8.07
CA LEU A 210 -18.77 1.39 -7.73
C LEU A 210 -20.14 2.08 -7.73
N ASP A 211 -20.23 3.36 -8.16
CA ASP A 211 -21.45 4.16 -8.26
C ASP A 211 -22.29 4.29 -6.98
N ILE A 212 -21.72 3.97 -5.81
CA ILE A 212 -22.40 4.09 -4.50
C ILE A 212 -22.17 5.47 -3.88
N SER A 213 -22.08 6.50 -4.74
CA SER A 213 -21.90 7.90 -4.34
C SER A 213 -22.99 8.39 -3.39
N ALA A 214 -24.15 7.71 -3.34
CA ALA A 214 -25.24 7.98 -2.42
C ALA A 214 -24.89 7.75 -0.94
N LEU A 215 -23.90 6.89 -0.62
CA LEU A 215 -23.45 6.67 0.76
C LEU A 215 -22.52 7.78 1.29
N LEU A 216 -21.96 8.61 0.42
CA LEU A 216 -20.96 9.63 0.77
C LEU A 216 -21.59 11.00 1.11
N GLY A 217 -22.92 11.15 1.02
CA GLY A 217 -23.61 12.43 1.30
C GLY A 217 -23.25 13.55 0.31
N TYR A 218 -23.34 14.81 0.75
CA TYR A 218 -23.12 16.01 -0.09
C TYR A 218 -21.70 16.09 -0.69
N THR A 219 -20.68 15.64 0.06
CA THR A 219 -19.27 15.59 -0.41
C THR A 219 -19.05 14.54 -1.50
N GLY A 220 -19.90 13.51 -1.55
CA GLY A 220 -19.87 12.45 -2.58
C GLY A 220 -20.12 12.98 -4.00
N ALA A 221 -20.93 14.02 -4.15
CA ALA A 221 -21.21 14.62 -5.47
C ALA A 221 -19.99 15.36 -6.03
N ILE A 222 -19.27 16.10 -5.18
CA ILE A 222 -18.04 16.82 -5.54
C ILE A 222 -16.92 15.82 -5.84
N PHE A 223 -16.78 14.78 -5.01
CA PHE A 223 -15.83 13.70 -5.26
C PHE A 223 -16.14 12.95 -6.57
N LYS A 224 -17.42 12.69 -6.88
CA LYS A 224 -17.83 12.08 -8.15
C LYS A 224 -17.49 12.97 -9.35
N GLN A 225 -17.68 14.29 -9.24
CA GLN A 225 -17.34 15.22 -10.32
C GLN A 225 -15.83 15.28 -10.61
N PHE A 226 -14.96 15.15 -9.59
CA PHE A 226 -13.51 15.16 -9.79
C PHE A 226 -12.95 13.76 -10.09
N PHE A 227 -13.09 12.81 -9.16
CA PHE A 227 -12.48 11.48 -9.24
C PHE A 227 -13.27 10.48 -10.09
N GLY A 228 -14.54 10.76 -10.40
CA GLY A 228 -15.32 9.97 -11.36
C GLY A 228 -14.95 10.23 -12.82
N THR A 229 -14.12 11.24 -13.09
CA THR A 229 -13.59 11.53 -14.44
C THR A 229 -12.30 10.78 -14.72
N ASN A 230 -12.01 10.51 -15.99
CA ASN A 230 -10.71 9.97 -16.40
C ASN A 230 -9.54 10.86 -15.95
N PHE A 231 -9.75 12.17 -15.84
CA PHE A 231 -8.76 13.11 -15.32
C PHE A 231 -8.46 12.86 -13.84
N GLY A 232 -9.49 12.70 -13.00
CA GLY A 232 -9.32 12.37 -11.59
C GLY A 232 -8.61 11.03 -11.35
N LEU A 233 -8.86 10.03 -12.19
CA LEU A 233 -8.14 8.75 -12.12
C LEU A 233 -6.64 8.92 -12.43
N ILE A 234 -6.29 9.68 -13.48
CA ILE A 234 -4.89 9.97 -13.82
C ILE A 234 -4.20 10.74 -12.69
N VAL A 235 -4.86 11.75 -12.14
CA VAL A 235 -4.36 12.55 -11.02
C VAL A 235 -4.11 11.66 -9.79
N SER A 236 -5.04 10.77 -9.44
CA SER A 236 -4.87 9.86 -8.31
C SER A 236 -3.72 8.87 -8.49
N ILE A 237 -3.59 8.26 -9.68
CA ILE A 237 -2.47 7.35 -9.97
C ILE A 237 -1.13 8.09 -9.95
N SER A 238 -1.10 9.33 -10.45
CA SER A 238 0.09 10.17 -10.39
C SER A 238 0.49 10.47 -8.94
N MET A 239 -0.49 10.75 -8.06
CA MET A 239 -0.25 11.01 -6.65
C MET A 239 0.24 9.77 -5.90
N LEU A 240 -0.33 8.58 -6.17
CA LEU A 240 0.18 7.31 -5.65
C LEU A 240 1.62 7.05 -6.09
N SER A 241 1.93 7.38 -7.34
CA SER A 241 3.29 7.26 -7.88
C SER A 241 4.27 8.21 -7.17
N VAL A 242 3.85 9.46 -6.90
CA VAL A 242 4.63 10.41 -6.10
C VAL A 242 4.89 9.85 -4.69
N TRP A 243 3.86 9.27 -4.06
CA TRP A 243 3.98 8.61 -2.75
C TRP A 243 4.91 7.40 -2.74
N VAL A 244 5.15 6.74 -3.87
CA VAL A 244 6.19 5.69 -3.99
C VAL A 244 7.56 6.32 -4.22
N VAL A 245 7.67 7.26 -5.15
CA VAL A 245 8.95 7.84 -5.56
C VAL A 245 9.60 8.64 -4.43
N MET A 246 8.83 9.42 -3.66
CA MET A 246 9.35 10.28 -2.61
C MET A 246 10.07 9.49 -1.49
N PRO A 247 9.48 8.43 -0.89
CA PRO A 247 10.18 7.54 0.04
C PRO A 247 11.37 6.82 -0.58
N VAL A 248 11.29 6.38 -1.84
CA VAL A 248 12.38 5.68 -2.53
C VAL A 248 13.60 6.58 -2.73
N LEU A 249 13.38 7.83 -3.15
CA LEU A 249 14.45 8.83 -3.24
C LEU A 249 15.10 9.06 -1.88
N ARG A 250 14.31 9.15 -0.81
CA ARG A 250 14.83 9.33 0.56
C ARG A 250 15.71 8.15 1.01
N ILE A 251 15.35 6.91 0.64
CA ILE A 251 16.19 5.72 0.87
C ILE A 251 17.55 5.89 0.19
N ILE A 252 17.56 6.30 -1.09
CA ILE A 252 18.80 6.49 -1.86
C ILE A 252 19.68 7.57 -1.24
N PHE A 253 19.11 8.71 -0.85
CA PHE A 253 19.86 9.80 -0.24
C PHE A 253 20.43 9.42 1.13
N LYS A 254 19.66 8.75 1.99
CA LYS A 254 20.16 8.28 3.29
C LYS A 254 21.22 7.19 3.15
N ALA A 255 21.03 6.25 2.24
CA ALA A 255 22.00 5.17 1.98
C ALA A 255 23.39 5.68 1.55
N LYS A 256 23.46 6.86 0.91
CA LYS A 256 24.74 7.47 0.50
C LYS A 256 25.46 8.18 1.65
N LYS A 257 24.71 8.76 2.60
CA LYS A 257 25.26 9.59 3.69
C LYS A 257 25.49 8.83 4.99
N LYS A 258 24.94 7.62 5.12
CA LYS A 258 25.06 6.84 6.36
C LYS A 258 26.42 6.17 6.41
N ASP A 259 27.21 6.55 7.42
CA ASP A 259 28.41 5.84 7.83
C ASP A 259 27.98 4.62 8.63
N PHE A 260 28.49 3.46 8.25
CA PHE A 260 28.26 2.15 8.86
C PHE A 260 29.57 1.67 9.46
#